data_AF-A0A2S5GL03-F1
#
_entry.id   AF-A0A2S5GL03-F1
#
_cell.length_a   1.000
_cell.length_b   1.000
_cell.length_c   1.000
_cell.angle_alpha   90.00
_cell.angle_beta   90.00
_cell.angle_gamma   90.00
#
_symmetry.space_group_name_H-M   'P 1'
#
loop_
_entity.id
_entity.type
_entity.pdbx_description
1 polymer ?
#
loop_
_entity_poly.entity_id
_entity_poly.type
_entity_poly.pdbx_seq_one_letter_code
_entity_poly.pdbx_strand_id
1 'polypeptide(L)'
;MSQNTPGLWHRLRRPFFALLLGMLPFWLFMGTTQQASVNGMVVQDTRFNILGLILAIAGLVMAAKMLKNDGSYGEPARGWPRTVLCVAAGLLCIFQIGQSAGLYNVNVGQSIDNLQSRLFGPSEPRPKSLASELDKDVRARTEQRSATVSQVLLRDDIATSLARIHANATLYNLYAEKCNNPGKRFVLDEIPALLTDKDKAYVEKAQQLAARNASDRFDCQGEPMRDFMSNWLAGDVLRDRANLAVQTAAYRERFGDKPAGAGDDTLVTTGLGVWLGDSISQVQTAFGTTAMPVPAGKSGKTKLDFPDRGMELVFDFAGKVDTITVRAPFTGSIVGLKIGDSRRTVNRLLGESWIDVRLPYDNAAADYDIQFRKKTPGTQSQWIDRRQGNPQTVLLLQGASYASQIDEIKLVTPRPPG
;
A
#
# COMPACT_ATOMS: atom_id res chain seq x y z
N MET A 1 -38.40 -25.83 58.87
CA MET A 1 -38.63 -26.30 57.49
C MET A 1 -37.85 -25.40 56.54
N SER A 2 -36.75 -25.88 55.94
CA SER A 2 -36.00 -25.14 54.93
C SER A 2 -36.84 -25.10 53.66
N GLN A 3 -37.47 -23.97 53.36
CA GLN A 3 -38.14 -23.79 52.08
C GLN A 3 -37.05 -23.79 51.01
N ASN A 4 -37.10 -24.76 50.08
CA ASN A 4 -36.22 -24.83 48.93
C ASN A 4 -36.31 -23.51 48.15
N THR A 5 -35.36 -22.60 48.40
CA THR A 5 -35.27 -21.37 47.64
C THR A 5 -34.96 -21.74 46.20
N PRO A 6 -35.79 -21.34 45.22
CA PRO A 6 -35.53 -21.64 43.82
C PRO A 6 -34.15 -21.10 43.44
N GLY A 7 -33.38 -21.93 42.73
CA GLY A 7 -32.01 -21.62 42.34
C GLY A 7 -31.88 -20.29 41.61
N LEU A 8 -30.72 -19.66 41.76
CA LEU A 8 -30.40 -18.33 41.22
C LEU A 8 -30.74 -18.18 39.72
N TRP A 9 -30.53 -19.24 38.94
CA TRP A 9 -30.90 -19.30 37.53
C TRP A 9 -32.40 -19.05 37.27
N HIS A 10 -33.30 -19.62 38.06
CA HIS A 10 -34.74 -19.46 37.87
C HIS A 10 -35.18 -18.01 38.07
N ARG A 11 -34.48 -17.27 38.94
CA ARG A 11 -34.73 -15.84 39.20
C ARG A 11 -34.14 -14.96 38.08
N LEU A 12 -33.05 -15.38 37.46
CA LEU A 12 -32.36 -14.63 36.39
C LEU A 12 -32.82 -14.96 34.97
N ARG A 13 -33.58 -16.05 34.76
CA ARG A 13 -34.03 -16.47 33.42
C ARG A 13 -34.89 -15.40 32.71
N ARG A 14 -35.85 -14.80 33.42
CA ARG A 14 -36.72 -13.75 32.86
C ARG A 14 -35.98 -12.47 32.48
N PRO A 15 -35.14 -11.86 33.35
CA PRO A 15 -34.37 -10.66 32.96
C PRO A 15 -33.36 -10.97 31.85
N PHE A 16 -32.77 -12.17 31.85
CA PHE A 16 -31.88 -12.60 30.78
C PHE A 16 -32.61 -12.70 29.43
N PHE A 17 -33.83 -13.24 29.38
CA PHE A 17 -34.63 -13.24 28.15
C PHE A 17 -35.01 -11.83 27.69
N ALA A 18 -35.36 -10.92 28.60
CA ALA A 18 -35.62 -9.53 28.23
C ALA A 18 -34.38 -8.87 27.61
N LEU A 19 -33.19 -9.13 28.17
CA LEU A 19 -31.92 -8.66 27.64
C LEU A 19 -31.59 -9.30 26.29
N LEU A 20 -31.80 -10.61 26.13
CA LEU A 20 -31.65 -11.31 24.84
C LEU A 20 -32.62 -10.75 23.79
N LEU A 21 -33.88 -10.53 24.13
CA LEU A 21 -34.87 -9.93 23.23
C LEU A 21 -34.50 -8.52 22.81
N GLY A 22 -33.86 -7.75 23.71
CA GLY A 22 -33.23 -6.49 23.36
C GLY A 22 -31.99 -6.67 22.48
N MET A 23 -31.14 -7.68 22.67
CA MET A 23 -29.93 -7.84 21.86
C MET A 23 -30.15 -8.52 20.51
N LEU A 24 -31.15 -9.40 20.41
CA LEU A 24 -31.36 -10.32 19.30
C LEU A 24 -31.69 -9.60 17.98
N PRO A 25 -32.46 -8.49 17.95
CA PRO A 25 -32.61 -7.69 16.74
C PRO A 25 -31.28 -7.14 16.23
N PHE A 26 -30.38 -6.74 17.13
CA PHE A 26 -29.07 -6.26 16.73
C PHE A 26 -28.29 -7.37 16.01
N TRP A 27 -28.33 -8.61 16.51
CA TRP A 27 -27.66 -9.75 15.89
C TRP A 27 -28.31 -10.22 14.58
N LEU A 28 -29.64 -10.36 14.56
CA LEU A 28 -30.36 -10.87 13.38
C LEU A 28 -30.29 -9.91 12.19
N PHE A 29 -30.17 -8.61 12.46
CA PHE A 29 -30.21 -7.57 11.43
C PHE A 29 -28.88 -6.86 11.19
N MET A 30 -27.79 -7.29 11.86
CA MET A 30 -26.42 -6.89 11.53
C MET A 30 -26.00 -7.55 10.21
N GLY A 31 -26.52 -7.05 9.10
CA GLY A 31 -26.15 -7.54 7.76
C GLY A 31 -27.19 -7.29 6.66
N THR A 32 -28.43 -6.96 6.99
CA THR A 32 -29.49 -6.77 5.99
C THR A 32 -29.82 -5.28 5.83
N THR A 33 -28.94 -4.52 5.19
CA THR A 33 -29.28 -3.18 4.70
C THR A 33 -29.59 -3.26 3.21
N GLN A 34 -30.87 -3.10 2.85
CA GLN A 34 -31.24 -2.86 1.45
C GLN A 34 -31.08 -1.37 1.16
N GLN A 35 -30.01 -1.02 0.47
CA GLN A 35 -29.83 0.31 -0.12
C GLN A 35 -30.28 0.25 -1.57
N ALA A 36 -31.26 1.08 -1.95
CA ALA A 36 -31.61 1.26 -3.35
C ALA A 36 -30.86 2.49 -3.88
N SER A 37 -29.96 2.27 -4.84
CA SER A 37 -29.27 3.32 -5.56
C SER A 37 -29.87 3.52 -6.95
N VAL A 38 -30.09 4.78 -7.35
CA VAL A 38 -30.43 5.16 -8.72
C VAL A 38 -29.29 6.06 -9.21
N ASN A 39 -28.63 5.67 -10.31
CA ASN A 39 -27.46 6.35 -10.86
C ASN A 39 -26.29 6.48 -9.86
N GLY A 40 -26.06 5.47 -9.02
CA GLY A 40 -24.99 5.48 -8.01
C GLY A 40 -25.26 6.37 -6.80
N MET A 41 -26.37 7.11 -6.78
CA MET A 41 -26.83 7.87 -5.61
C MET A 41 -27.86 7.04 -4.84
N VAL A 42 -27.62 6.86 -3.53
CA VAL A 42 -28.55 6.16 -2.63
C VAL A 42 -29.77 7.04 -2.43
N VAL A 43 -30.88 6.71 -3.09
CA VAL A 43 -32.15 7.48 -3.04
C VAL A 43 -33.11 6.96 -1.98
N GLN A 44 -32.96 5.69 -1.57
CA GLN A 44 -33.81 5.12 -0.53
C GLN A 44 -33.00 4.18 0.36
N ASP A 45 -32.93 4.55 1.63
CA ASP A 45 -32.32 3.74 2.69
C ASP A 45 -33.43 3.36 3.68
N THR A 46 -34.32 2.45 3.27
CA THR A 46 -35.39 1.93 4.13
C THR A 46 -34.81 0.93 5.12
N ARG A 47 -34.20 1.44 6.20
CA ARG A 47 -33.70 0.64 7.34
C ARG A 47 -34.72 0.47 8.46
N PHE A 48 -36.00 0.72 8.19
CA PHE A 48 -37.03 0.64 9.21
C PHE A 48 -37.26 -0.82 9.61
N ASN A 49 -36.61 -1.24 10.69
CA ASN A 49 -36.68 -2.60 11.20
C ASN A 49 -37.93 -2.76 12.08
N ILE A 50 -39.08 -2.97 11.43
CA ILE A 50 -40.38 -3.16 12.10
C ILE A 50 -40.30 -4.29 13.14
N LEU A 51 -39.64 -5.39 12.79
CA LEU A 51 -39.50 -6.53 13.72
C LEU A 51 -38.65 -6.15 14.94
N GLY A 52 -37.52 -5.48 14.72
CA GLY A 52 -36.67 -4.99 15.80
C GLY A 52 -37.40 -4.01 16.72
N LEU A 53 -38.21 -3.12 16.16
CA LEU A 53 -39.04 -2.19 16.93
C LEU A 53 -40.07 -2.93 17.80
N ILE A 54 -40.78 -3.93 17.24
CA ILE A 54 -41.75 -4.74 17.99
C ILE A 54 -41.06 -5.50 19.14
N LEU A 55 -39.92 -6.12 18.86
CA LEU A 55 -39.16 -6.87 19.86
C LEU A 55 -38.63 -5.96 20.98
N ALA A 56 -38.14 -4.77 20.64
CA ALA A 56 -37.67 -3.80 21.62
C ALA A 56 -38.82 -3.27 22.50
N ILE A 57 -40.00 -3.00 21.94
CA ILE A 57 -41.20 -2.60 22.72
C ILE A 57 -41.62 -3.74 23.66
N ALA A 58 -41.66 -4.97 23.18
CA ALA A 58 -41.99 -6.14 24.01
C ALA A 58 -40.98 -6.31 25.17
N GLY A 59 -39.68 -6.21 24.87
CA GLY A 59 -38.60 -6.24 25.86
C GLY A 59 -38.74 -5.15 26.91
N LEU A 60 -39.07 -3.92 26.48
CA LEU A 60 -39.28 -2.78 27.38
C LEU A 60 -40.48 -2.97 28.31
N VAL A 61 -41.61 -3.45 27.78
CA VAL A 61 -42.82 -3.74 28.59
C VAL A 61 -42.51 -4.83 29.63
N MET A 62 -41.75 -5.87 29.26
CA MET A 62 -41.30 -6.89 30.19
C MET A 62 -40.39 -6.34 31.28
N ALA A 63 -39.40 -5.52 30.92
CA ALA A 63 -38.50 -4.89 31.87
C ALA A 63 -39.25 -3.97 32.85
N ALA A 64 -40.20 -3.16 32.35
CA ALA A 64 -41.03 -2.27 33.16
C ALA A 64 -41.94 -3.05 34.12
N LYS A 65 -42.60 -4.12 33.63
CA LYS A 65 -43.42 -5.00 34.47
C LYS A 65 -42.60 -5.69 35.55
N MET A 66 -41.38 -6.12 35.20
CA MET A 66 -40.47 -6.75 36.15
C MET A 66 -39.96 -5.79 37.22
N LEU A 67 -39.64 -4.54 36.86
CA LEU A 67 -39.23 -3.50 37.82
C LEU A 67 -40.39 -3.08 38.74
N LYS A 68 -41.61 -2.97 38.19
CA LYS A 68 -42.81 -2.65 38.97
C LYS A 68 -43.13 -3.74 40.00
N ASN A 69 -42.92 -4.99 39.64
CA ASN A 69 -43.20 -6.15 40.50
C ASN A 69 -41.98 -6.60 41.33
N ASP A 70 -40.84 -5.89 41.28
CA ASP A 70 -39.64 -6.27 42.02
C ASP A 70 -39.82 -5.87 43.51
N GLY A 71 -40.05 -6.87 44.37
CA GLY A 71 -40.34 -6.65 45.80
C GLY A 71 -41.83 -6.46 46.13
N SER A 72 -42.75 -6.71 45.20
CA SER A 72 -44.19 -6.76 45.50
C SER A 72 -44.58 -8.05 46.26
N TYR A 73 -45.67 -8.00 47.03
CA TYR A 73 -46.16 -9.13 47.81
C TYR A 73 -46.40 -10.38 46.94
N GLY A 74 -45.73 -11.50 47.26
CA GLY A 74 -45.79 -12.75 46.49
C GLY A 74 -44.71 -12.92 45.41
N GLU A 75 -43.85 -11.92 45.18
CA GLU A 75 -42.71 -12.00 44.27
C GLU A 75 -41.38 -12.11 45.04
N PRO A 76 -40.28 -12.59 44.40
CA PRO A 76 -38.99 -12.69 45.05
C PRO A 76 -38.52 -11.34 45.60
N ALA A 77 -37.87 -11.35 46.77
CA ALA A 77 -37.27 -10.16 47.36
C ALA A 77 -36.31 -9.47 46.36
N ARG A 78 -36.34 -8.14 46.37
CA ARG A 78 -35.57 -7.29 45.47
C ARG A 78 -34.09 -7.65 45.55
N GLY A 79 -33.54 -8.11 44.43
CA GLY A 79 -32.14 -8.52 44.33
C GLY A 79 -31.41 -7.55 43.43
N TRP A 80 -30.30 -6.98 43.92
CA TRP A 80 -29.48 -6.03 43.15
C TRP A 80 -29.11 -6.52 41.75
N PRO A 81 -28.69 -7.79 41.53
CA PRO A 81 -28.37 -8.28 40.18
C PRO A 81 -29.58 -8.30 39.23
N ARG A 82 -30.78 -8.62 39.74
CA ARG A 82 -32.01 -8.65 38.95
C ARG A 82 -32.43 -7.24 38.54
N THR A 83 -32.43 -6.30 39.48
CA THR A 83 -32.79 -4.91 39.21
C THR A 83 -31.80 -4.30 38.19
N VAL A 84 -30.49 -4.53 38.35
CA VAL A 84 -29.46 -4.05 37.41
C VAL A 84 -29.69 -4.61 36.00
N LEU A 85 -29.95 -5.91 35.85
CA LEU A 85 -30.23 -6.51 34.55
C LEU A 85 -31.51 -5.97 33.91
N CYS A 86 -32.58 -5.76 34.69
CA CYS A 86 -33.83 -5.19 34.18
C CYS A 86 -33.64 -3.74 33.71
N VAL A 87 -32.88 -2.92 34.46
CA VAL A 87 -32.55 -1.54 34.05
C VAL A 87 -31.71 -1.54 32.77
N ALA A 88 -30.67 -2.38 32.70
CA ALA A 88 -29.83 -2.51 31.51
C ALA A 88 -30.64 -2.95 30.28
N ALA A 89 -31.53 -3.95 30.43
CA ALA A 89 -32.43 -4.39 29.37
C ALA A 89 -33.38 -3.27 28.91
N GLY A 90 -33.95 -2.50 29.85
CA GLY A 90 -34.80 -1.36 29.56
C GLY A 90 -34.07 -0.27 28.76
N LEU A 91 -32.85 0.09 29.18
CA LEU A 91 -32.00 1.06 28.47
C LEU A 91 -31.65 0.58 27.06
N LEU A 92 -31.33 -0.70 26.90
CA LEU A 92 -31.01 -1.29 25.60
C LEU A 92 -32.23 -1.29 24.67
N CYS A 93 -33.43 -1.57 25.20
CA CYS A 93 -34.67 -1.50 24.43
C CYS A 93 -35.02 -0.06 24.00
N ILE A 94 -34.87 0.93 24.89
CA ILE A 94 -35.05 2.35 24.54
C ILE A 94 -34.05 2.75 23.46
N PHE A 95 -32.78 2.32 23.61
CA PHE A 95 -31.75 2.57 22.62
C PHE A 95 -32.11 1.99 21.23
N GLN A 96 -32.65 0.78 21.19
CA GLN A 96 -33.12 0.17 19.95
C GLN A 96 -34.35 0.81 19.36
N ILE A 97 -35.31 1.25 20.17
CA ILE A 97 -36.49 1.98 19.70
C ILE A 97 -36.03 3.27 19.01
N GLY A 98 -35.13 4.05 19.64
CA GLY A 98 -34.61 5.27 19.04
C GLY A 98 -33.88 5.04 17.72
N GLN A 99 -33.07 3.98 17.63
CA GLN A 99 -32.38 3.59 16.40
C GLN A 99 -33.37 3.12 15.31
N SER A 100 -34.35 2.29 15.67
CA SER A 100 -35.32 1.70 14.74
C SER A 100 -36.36 2.71 14.25
N ALA A 101 -36.69 3.70 15.08
CA ALA A 101 -37.53 4.83 14.72
C ALA A 101 -36.79 5.90 13.90
N GLY A 102 -35.47 5.75 13.69
CA GLY A 102 -34.66 6.71 12.95
C GLY A 102 -34.38 8.02 13.69
N LEU A 103 -34.57 8.07 15.02
CA LEU A 103 -34.28 9.26 15.82
C LEU A 103 -32.79 9.60 15.86
N TYR A 104 -31.93 8.58 15.77
CA TYR A 104 -30.49 8.72 15.61
C TYR A 104 -29.91 7.49 14.91
N ASN A 105 -28.77 7.67 14.24
CA ASN A 105 -28.09 6.60 13.52
C ASN A 105 -26.73 6.33 14.17
N VAL A 106 -26.68 5.35 15.07
CA VAL A 106 -25.40 4.84 15.58
C VAL A 106 -24.93 3.73 14.66
N ASN A 107 -23.95 4.03 13.81
CA ASN A 107 -23.19 3.00 13.13
C ASN A 107 -22.27 2.34 14.17
N VAL A 108 -22.72 1.23 14.74
CA VAL A 108 -21.98 0.53 15.80
C VAL A 108 -20.64 0.03 15.29
N GLY A 109 -20.53 -0.39 14.03
CA GLY A 109 -19.24 -0.76 13.44
C GLY A 109 -18.24 0.39 13.47
N GLN A 110 -18.62 1.56 12.95
CA GLN A 110 -17.77 2.74 12.96
C GLN A 110 -17.50 3.25 14.39
N SER A 111 -18.46 3.10 15.30
CA SER A 111 -18.30 3.48 16.71
C SER A 111 -17.35 2.56 17.46
N ILE A 112 -17.38 1.25 17.18
CA ILE A 112 -16.43 0.27 17.71
C ILE A 112 -15.05 0.54 17.12
N ASP A 113 -14.91 0.77 15.81
CA ASP A 113 -13.62 1.11 15.19
C ASP A 113 -13.03 2.41 15.78
N ASN A 114 -13.88 3.42 16.01
CA ASN A 114 -13.50 4.67 16.67
C ASN A 114 -13.11 4.45 18.14
N LEU A 115 -13.84 3.61 18.88
CA LEU A 115 -13.53 3.31 20.27
C LEU A 115 -12.26 2.49 20.38
N GLN A 116 -12.10 1.48 19.53
CA GLN A 116 -10.91 0.64 19.44
C GLN A 116 -9.70 1.50 19.10
N SER A 117 -9.81 2.41 18.13
CA SER A 117 -8.71 3.31 17.79
C SER A 117 -8.36 4.31 18.89
N ARG A 118 -9.33 4.76 19.70
CA ARG A 118 -9.06 5.60 20.87
C ARG A 118 -8.42 4.84 22.02
N LEU A 119 -8.79 3.58 22.24
CA LEU A 119 -8.31 2.77 23.36
C LEU A 119 -6.98 2.07 23.07
N PHE A 120 -6.80 1.57 21.84
CA PHE A 120 -5.67 0.73 21.44
C PHE A 120 -4.79 1.36 20.35
N GLY A 121 -5.12 2.57 19.91
CA GLY A 121 -4.49 3.20 18.76
C GLY A 121 -5.07 2.70 17.43
N PRO A 122 -4.81 3.43 16.33
CA PRO A 122 -5.28 3.03 15.01
C PRO A 122 -4.74 1.65 14.63
N SER A 123 -5.58 0.85 13.98
CA SER A 123 -5.18 -0.45 13.45
C SER A 123 -4.50 -0.29 12.09
N GLU A 124 -3.50 -1.10 11.79
CA GLU A 124 -2.94 -1.11 10.44
C GLU A 124 -3.93 -1.74 9.45
N PRO A 125 -4.07 -1.18 8.24
CA PRO A 125 -4.94 -1.74 7.23
C PRO A 125 -4.43 -3.13 6.82
N ARG A 126 -5.33 -4.12 6.86
CA ARG A 126 -5.06 -5.45 6.33
C ARG A 126 -5.39 -5.47 4.83
N PRO A 127 -4.49 -5.96 3.97
CA PRO A 127 -4.75 -6.05 2.55
C PRO A 127 -5.76 -7.19 2.34
N LYS A 128 -6.79 -6.95 1.52
CA LYS A 128 -7.82 -7.97 1.23
C LYS A 128 -7.28 -9.13 0.40
N SER A 129 -6.26 -8.86 -0.42
CA SER A 129 -5.56 -9.82 -1.25
C SER A 129 -4.07 -9.67 -1.02
N LEU A 130 -3.54 -10.22 0.07
CA LEU A 130 -2.12 -10.54 0.10
C LEU A 130 -1.89 -11.54 -1.03
N ALA A 131 -1.25 -11.11 -2.10
CA ALA A 131 -0.81 -11.97 -3.19
C ALA A 131 0.33 -12.84 -2.66
N SER A 132 -0.01 -13.82 -1.82
CA SER A 132 0.93 -14.73 -1.15
C SER A 132 1.85 -15.48 -2.12
N GLU A 133 1.47 -15.58 -3.39
CA GLU A 133 2.27 -16.15 -4.46
C GLU A 133 3.24 -15.14 -5.09
N LEU A 134 2.82 -13.88 -5.31
CA LEU A 134 3.69 -12.82 -5.84
C LEU A 134 4.81 -12.47 -4.84
N ASP A 135 4.60 -12.74 -3.56
CA ASP A 135 5.57 -12.48 -2.50
C ASP A 135 6.69 -13.55 -2.43
N LYS A 136 6.50 -14.77 -2.95
CA LYS A 136 7.57 -15.80 -2.89
C LYS A 136 8.74 -15.48 -3.80
N ASP A 137 8.47 -15.17 -5.07
CA ASP A 137 9.53 -14.86 -6.04
C ASP A 137 10.22 -13.54 -5.71
N VAL A 138 9.46 -12.53 -5.28
CA VAL A 138 10.01 -11.25 -4.82
C VAL A 138 10.90 -11.46 -3.60
N ARG A 139 10.45 -12.26 -2.64
CA ARG A 139 11.24 -12.60 -1.45
C ARG A 139 12.51 -13.36 -1.82
N ALA A 140 12.42 -14.40 -2.65
CA ALA A 140 13.58 -15.18 -3.09
C ALA A 140 14.61 -14.30 -3.81
N ARG A 141 14.17 -13.40 -4.69
CA ARG A 141 15.07 -12.41 -5.33
C ARG A 141 15.68 -11.46 -4.30
N THR A 142 14.91 -11.00 -3.32
CA THR A 142 15.39 -10.12 -2.25
C THR A 142 16.43 -10.83 -1.39
N GLU A 143 16.21 -12.09 -1.02
CA GLU A 143 17.15 -12.94 -0.28
C GLU A 143 18.44 -13.15 -1.09
N GLN A 144 18.33 -13.56 -2.35
CA GLN A 144 19.49 -13.77 -3.24
C GLN A 144 20.31 -12.48 -3.43
N ARG A 145 19.64 -11.35 -3.67
CA ARG A 145 20.32 -10.06 -3.82
C ARG A 145 20.97 -9.64 -2.51
N SER A 146 20.25 -9.73 -1.38
CA SER A 146 20.78 -9.34 -0.07
C SER A 146 21.97 -10.19 0.38
N ALA A 147 22.09 -11.42 -0.12
CA ALA A 147 23.24 -12.28 0.13
C ALA A 147 24.48 -11.90 -0.71
N THR A 148 24.30 -11.29 -1.89
CA THR A 148 25.36 -11.15 -2.91
C THR A 148 25.89 -9.72 -3.07
N VAL A 149 25.05 -8.69 -2.83
CA VAL A 149 25.47 -7.29 -3.04
C VAL A 149 26.42 -6.79 -1.94
N SER A 150 27.14 -5.70 -2.23
CA SER A 150 28.03 -5.06 -1.27
C SER A 150 27.28 -4.40 -0.11
N GLN A 151 27.98 -4.10 0.99
CA GLN A 151 27.39 -3.42 2.15
C GLN A 151 26.73 -2.09 1.77
N VAL A 152 27.38 -1.31 0.89
CA VAL A 152 26.86 0.00 0.44
C VAL A 152 25.58 -0.17 -0.37
N LEU A 153 25.55 -1.12 -1.32
CA LEU A 153 24.36 -1.37 -2.14
C LEU A 153 23.20 -1.94 -1.30
N LEU A 154 23.48 -2.81 -0.32
CA LEU A 154 22.43 -3.32 0.56
C LEU A 154 21.86 -2.20 1.46
N ARG A 155 22.71 -1.30 1.97
CA ARG A 155 22.26 -0.10 2.69
C ARG A 155 21.37 0.78 1.82
N ASP A 156 21.75 0.98 0.56
CA ASP A 156 20.96 1.77 -0.39
C ASP A 156 19.60 1.10 -0.70
N ASP A 157 19.56 -0.23 -0.82
CA ASP A 157 18.32 -0.99 -0.95
C ASP A 157 17.41 -0.84 0.28
N ILE A 158 17.98 -0.92 1.50
CA ILE A 158 17.26 -0.70 2.76
C ILE A 158 16.68 0.72 2.82
N ALA A 159 17.49 1.73 2.52
CA ALA A 159 17.05 3.13 2.49
C ALA A 159 15.92 3.35 1.48
N THR A 160 15.98 2.66 0.32
CA THR A 160 14.94 2.71 -0.71
C THR A 160 13.63 2.09 -0.23
N SER A 161 13.68 0.90 0.36
CA SER A 161 12.50 0.23 0.93
C SER A 161 11.86 1.09 2.02
N LEU A 162 12.66 1.64 2.94
CA LEU A 162 12.19 2.47 4.03
C LEU A 162 11.56 3.79 3.54
N ALA A 163 12.17 4.45 2.56
CA ALA A 163 11.62 5.66 1.95
C ALA A 163 10.25 5.40 1.31
N ARG A 164 10.07 4.25 0.64
CA ARG A 164 8.79 3.85 0.05
C ARG A 164 7.73 3.56 1.11
N ILE A 165 8.10 2.83 2.16
CA ILE A 165 7.22 2.58 3.31
C ILE A 165 6.75 3.91 3.90
N HIS A 166 7.68 4.81 4.22
CA HIS A 166 7.36 6.10 4.84
C HIS A 166 6.50 6.99 3.95
N ALA A 167 6.82 7.08 2.65
CA ALA A 167 6.03 7.83 1.67
C ALA A 167 4.61 7.27 1.52
N ASN A 168 4.47 5.97 1.29
CA ASN A 168 3.18 5.31 1.06
C ASN A 168 2.31 5.26 2.33
N ALA A 169 2.91 4.99 3.50
CA ALA A 169 2.23 5.03 4.78
C ALA A 169 1.76 6.45 5.11
N THR A 170 2.57 7.48 4.84
CA THR A 170 2.17 8.87 5.00
C THR A 170 1.01 9.22 4.09
N LEU A 171 1.07 8.82 2.82
CA LEU A 171 -0.03 9.04 1.87
C LEU A 171 -1.33 8.38 2.37
N TYR A 172 -1.26 7.11 2.79
CA TYR A 172 -2.40 6.38 3.33
C TYR A 172 -2.97 7.08 4.57
N ASN A 173 -2.10 7.52 5.49
CA ASN A 173 -2.52 8.18 6.72
C ASN A 173 -3.22 9.52 6.46
N LEU A 174 -2.71 10.31 5.51
CA LEU A 174 -3.36 11.55 5.06
C LEU A 174 -4.70 11.28 4.40
N TYR A 175 -4.81 10.23 3.59
CA TYR A 175 -6.06 9.77 3.01
C TYR A 175 -7.06 9.36 4.09
N ALA A 176 -6.64 8.54 5.06
CA ALA A 176 -7.47 8.06 6.15
C ALA A 176 -7.96 9.22 7.04
N GLU A 177 -7.12 10.22 7.27
CA GLU A 177 -7.50 11.45 7.97
C GLU A 177 -8.54 12.27 7.19
N LYS A 178 -8.27 12.58 5.93
CA LYS A 178 -9.16 13.39 5.08
C LYS A 178 -10.51 12.71 4.85
N CYS A 179 -10.52 11.39 4.70
CA CYS A 179 -11.73 10.61 4.41
C CYS A 179 -12.43 10.06 5.66
N ASN A 180 -12.13 10.61 6.84
CA ASN A 180 -12.76 10.27 8.12
C ASN A 180 -12.76 8.75 8.42
N ASN A 181 -11.61 8.13 8.20
CA ASN A 181 -11.32 6.74 8.52
C ASN A 181 -10.26 6.66 9.66
N PRO A 182 -10.55 7.20 10.85
CA PRO A 182 -9.54 7.33 11.92
C PRO A 182 -9.06 5.97 12.46
N GLY A 183 -9.83 4.90 12.25
CA GLY A 183 -9.50 3.56 12.73
C GLY A 183 -8.36 2.87 12.01
N LYS A 184 -7.93 3.39 10.84
CA LYS A 184 -6.91 2.76 10.00
C LYS A 184 -5.75 3.70 9.72
N ARG A 185 -4.57 3.41 10.27
CA ARG A 185 -3.33 4.15 10.00
C ARG A 185 -2.16 3.19 10.05
N PHE A 186 -1.16 3.44 9.22
CA PHE A 186 0.14 2.81 9.35
C PHE A 186 0.97 3.51 10.41
N VAL A 187 1.66 2.73 11.24
CA VAL A 187 2.72 3.25 12.12
C VAL A 187 4.00 3.37 11.29
N LEU A 188 4.66 4.53 11.28
CA LEU A 188 5.91 4.65 10.52
C LEU A 188 7.01 3.83 11.18
N ASP A 189 7.66 2.97 10.39
CA ASP A 189 8.74 2.10 10.86
C ASP A 189 9.93 2.92 11.37
N GLU A 190 10.56 2.48 12.46
CA GLU A 190 11.75 3.10 13.00
C GLU A 190 12.90 3.03 11.98
N ILE A 191 13.64 4.13 11.85
CA ILE A 191 14.77 4.20 10.93
C ILE A 191 15.95 3.40 11.51
N PRO A 192 16.44 2.33 10.86
CA PRO A 192 17.52 1.51 11.41
C PRO A 192 18.82 2.30 11.59
N ALA A 193 19.55 2.04 12.68
CA ALA A 193 20.82 2.71 13.01
C ALA A 193 21.94 2.52 11.95
N LEU A 194 21.83 1.49 11.11
CA LEU A 194 22.75 1.24 9.99
C LEU A 194 22.66 2.30 8.86
N LEU A 195 21.60 3.12 8.85
CA LEU A 195 21.42 4.18 7.86
C LEU A 195 22.19 5.45 8.25
N THR A 196 22.87 6.05 7.27
CA THR A 196 23.59 7.32 7.46
C THR A 196 22.63 8.50 7.50
N ASP A 197 23.09 9.68 7.91
CA ASP A 197 22.22 10.88 7.94
C ASP A 197 21.75 11.30 6.54
N LYS A 198 22.54 11.04 5.50
CA LYS A 198 22.10 11.23 4.10
C LYS A 198 20.96 10.29 3.73
N ASP A 199 20.96 9.06 4.25
CA ASP A 199 19.90 8.09 3.99
C ASP A 199 18.63 8.45 4.77
N LYS A 200 18.77 8.94 6.01
CA LYS A 200 17.65 9.48 6.79
C LYS A 200 17.01 10.69 6.08
N ALA A 201 17.82 11.63 5.61
CA ALA A 201 17.35 12.78 4.84
C ALA A 201 16.65 12.35 3.54
N TYR A 202 17.12 11.29 2.88
CA TYR A 202 16.46 10.72 1.71
C TYR A 202 15.07 10.15 2.05
N VAL A 203 14.94 9.40 3.15
CA VAL A 203 13.65 8.86 3.64
C VAL A 203 12.69 10.01 4.00
N GLU A 204 13.17 11.00 4.74
CA GLU A 204 12.38 12.17 5.13
C GLU A 204 11.92 12.97 3.90
N LYS A 205 12.81 13.19 2.92
CA LYS A 205 12.46 13.89 1.67
C LYS A 205 11.35 13.16 0.91
N ALA A 206 11.40 11.83 0.84
CA ALA A 206 10.34 11.03 0.21
C ALA A 206 9.01 11.19 0.95
N GLN A 207 9.04 11.18 2.29
CA GLN A 207 7.87 11.43 3.13
C GLN A 207 7.26 12.82 2.89
N GLN A 208 8.10 13.87 2.88
CA GLN A 208 7.67 15.25 2.64
C GLN A 208 7.09 15.45 1.23
N LEU A 209 7.65 14.77 0.22
CA LEU A 209 7.11 14.80 -1.14
C LEU A 209 5.74 14.13 -1.21
N ALA A 210 5.57 12.97 -0.56
CA ALA A 210 4.26 12.33 -0.47
C ALA A 210 3.23 13.22 0.21
N ALA A 211 3.60 13.88 1.32
CA ALA A 211 2.71 14.78 2.04
C ALA A 211 2.28 16.01 1.22
N ARG A 212 3.24 16.70 0.57
CA ARG A 212 2.98 17.87 -0.27
C ARG A 212 2.03 17.58 -1.43
N ASN A 213 2.10 16.37 -1.97
CA ASN A 213 1.34 15.97 -3.14
C ASN A 213 -0.11 15.55 -2.82
N ALA A 214 -0.44 15.29 -1.54
CA ALA A 214 -1.61 14.54 -1.15
C ALA A 214 -2.82 15.38 -0.68
N SER A 215 -2.60 16.48 0.04
CA SER A 215 -3.63 17.08 0.91
C SER A 215 -4.90 17.55 0.18
N ASP A 216 -4.77 18.02 -1.06
CA ASP A 216 -5.88 18.77 -1.68
C ASP A 216 -6.77 17.91 -2.57
N ARG A 217 -6.37 16.67 -2.89
CA ARG A 217 -6.93 15.99 -4.08
C ARG A 217 -7.61 14.64 -3.87
N PHE A 218 -7.60 14.09 -2.65
CA PHE A 218 -8.33 12.83 -2.40
C PHE A 218 -9.84 12.94 -2.64
N ASP A 219 -10.36 12.11 -3.53
CA ASP A 219 -11.78 11.82 -3.63
C ASP A 219 -12.13 10.65 -2.69
N CYS A 220 -12.79 10.97 -1.57
CA CYS A 220 -13.19 10.00 -0.57
C CYS A 220 -14.39 9.12 -0.99
N GLN A 221 -15.14 9.54 -2.00
CA GLN A 221 -16.33 8.82 -2.48
C GLN A 221 -16.01 7.92 -3.68
N GLY A 222 -14.96 8.24 -4.42
CA GLY A 222 -14.46 7.47 -5.55
C GLY A 222 -14.10 6.03 -5.22
N GLU A 223 -14.71 5.08 -5.93
CA GLU A 223 -14.35 3.67 -5.83
C GLU A 223 -12.88 3.39 -6.22
N PRO A 224 -12.33 3.95 -7.32
CA PRO A 224 -10.93 3.71 -7.69
C PRO A 224 -9.94 4.18 -6.63
N MET A 225 -10.15 5.37 -6.04
CA MET A 225 -9.30 5.89 -4.97
C MET A 225 -9.35 4.99 -3.72
N ARG A 226 -10.56 4.56 -3.30
CA ARG A 226 -10.71 3.62 -2.17
C ARG A 226 -10.01 2.28 -2.43
N ASP A 227 -10.15 1.73 -3.64
CA ASP A 227 -9.52 0.46 -4.04
C ASP A 227 -8.00 0.59 -4.05
N PHE A 228 -7.47 1.65 -4.68
CA PHE A 228 -6.05 1.94 -4.70
C PHE A 228 -5.48 2.05 -3.29
N MET A 229 -6.07 2.89 -2.43
CA MET A 229 -5.56 3.11 -1.07
C MET A 229 -5.63 1.84 -0.22
N SER A 230 -6.76 1.15 -0.24
CA SER A 230 -7.03 0.03 0.68
C SER A 230 -6.40 -1.29 0.26
N ASN A 231 -6.23 -1.52 -1.05
CA ASN A 231 -5.73 -2.80 -1.56
C ASN A 231 -4.31 -2.67 -2.13
N TRP A 232 -4.07 -1.71 -3.00
CA TRP A 232 -2.78 -1.57 -3.70
C TRP A 232 -1.72 -0.90 -2.82
N LEU A 233 -2.00 0.31 -2.33
CA LEU A 233 -1.05 1.07 -1.51
C LEU A 233 -0.77 0.37 -0.18
N ALA A 234 -1.81 -0.11 0.50
CA ALA A 234 -1.64 -0.87 1.73
C ALA A 234 -0.87 -2.18 1.50
N GLY A 235 -1.13 -2.87 0.38
CA GLY A 235 -0.38 -4.06 -0.01
C GLY A 235 1.11 -3.75 -0.29
N ASP A 236 1.39 -2.63 -0.97
CA ASP A 236 2.77 -2.20 -1.25
C ASP A 236 3.54 -1.89 0.04
N VAL A 237 2.95 -1.18 1.01
CA VAL A 237 3.58 -0.91 2.32
C VAL A 237 3.97 -2.21 3.02
N LEU A 238 3.05 -3.18 3.08
CA LEU A 238 3.29 -4.44 3.78
C LEU A 238 4.31 -5.32 3.05
N ARG A 239 4.28 -5.34 1.71
CA ARG A 239 5.30 -6.03 0.91
C ARG A 239 6.68 -5.41 1.11
N ASP A 240 6.76 -4.08 1.08
CA ASP A 240 8.03 -3.37 1.27
C ASP A 240 8.58 -3.59 2.69
N ARG A 241 7.73 -3.68 3.72
CA ARG A 241 8.14 -4.07 5.08
C ARG A 241 8.68 -5.49 5.16
N ALA A 242 8.05 -6.45 4.49
CA ALA A 242 8.55 -7.82 4.43
C ALA A 242 9.94 -7.86 3.77
N ASN A 243 10.14 -7.12 2.68
CA ASN A 243 11.44 -6.99 2.02
C ASN A 243 12.46 -6.27 2.92
N LEU A 244 12.07 -5.20 3.59
CA LEU A 244 12.91 -4.46 4.54
C LEU A 244 13.40 -5.38 5.67
N ALA A 245 12.54 -6.25 6.20
CA ALA A 245 12.91 -7.20 7.23
C ALA A 245 13.98 -8.19 6.73
N VAL A 246 13.82 -8.73 5.52
CA VAL A 246 14.83 -9.61 4.88
C VAL A 246 16.15 -8.88 4.66
N GLN A 247 16.10 -7.68 4.07
CA GLN A 247 17.29 -6.88 3.77
C GLN A 247 18.05 -6.50 5.04
N THR A 248 17.34 -6.08 6.08
CA THR A 248 17.93 -5.67 7.37
C THR A 248 18.52 -6.87 8.11
N ALA A 249 17.85 -8.02 8.10
CA ALA A 249 18.37 -9.25 8.69
C ALA A 249 19.67 -9.69 7.99
N ALA A 250 19.67 -9.74 6.65
CA ALA A 250 20.86 -10.07 5.87
C ALA A 250 22.00 -9.06 6.06
N TYR A 251 21.68 -7.77 6.21
CA TYR A 251 22.68 -6.75 6.50
C TYR A 251 23.34 -6.98 7.86
N ARG A 252 22.54 -7.18 8.91
CA ARG A 252 23.04 -7.43 10.27
C ARG A 252 23.87 -8.69 10.36
N GLU A 253 23.43 -9.77 9.70
CA GLU A 253 24.15 -11.04 9.65
C GLU A 253 25.54 -10.87 9.00
N ARG A 254 25.62 -10.12 7.89
CA ARG A 254 26.85 -9.99 7.10
C ARG A 254 27.79 -8.90 7.60
N PHE A 255 27.25 -7.81 8.16
CA PHE A 255 27.99 -6.57 8.40
C PHE A 255 27.78 -5.98 9.81
N GLY A 256 26.92 -6.57 10.63
CA GLY A 256 26.51 -6.02 11.94
C GLY A 256 25.62 -4.78 11.80
N ASP A 257 25.54 -3.97 12.86
CA ASP A 257 24.71 -2.75 12.91
C ASP A 257 25.46 -1.46 12.52
N LYS A 258 26.72 -1.57 12.06
CA LYS A 258 27.52 -0.39 11.71
C LYS A 258 27.09 0.17 10.35
N PRO A 259 26.96 1.50 10.20
CA PRO A 259 26.73 2.09 8.89
C PRO A 259 27.83 1.73 7.90
N ALA A 260 27.43 1.51 6.65
CA ALA A 260 28.41 1.32 5.56
C ALA A 260 29.24 2.59 5.38
N GLY A 261 30.51 2.43 5.01
CA GLY A 261 31.37 3.55 4.61
C GLY A 261 30.83 4.32 3.39
N ALA A 262 31.58 5.35 2.96
CA ALA A 262 31.36 5.94 1.66
C ALA A 262 31.62 4.88 0.58
N GLY A 263 30.72 4.75 -0.39
CA GLY A 263 30.92 3.87 -1.54
C GLY A 263 32.10 4.34 -2.39
N ASP A 264 32.83 3.40 -2.98
CA ASP A 264 33.84 3.72 -3.99
C ASP A 264 33.14 3.89 -5.34
N ASP A 265 32.67 5.11 -5.56
CA ASP A 265 31.68 5.46 -6.59
C ASP A 265 32.36 5.78 -7.92
N THR A 266 33.05 4.78 -8.47
CA THR A 266 33.67 4.91 -9.79
C THR A 266 32.58 4.92 -10.88
N LEU A 267 32.36 6.07 -11.50
CA LEU A 267 31.38 6.27 -12.58
C LEU A 267 31.93 5.72 -13.91
N VAL A 268 32.03 4.40 -14.00
CA VAL A 268 32.58 3.70 -15.16
C VAL A 268 31.47 2.94 -15.89
N THR A 269 31.53 2.94 -17.22
CA THR A 269 30.67 2.10 -18.06
C THR A 269 31.45 0.85 -18.46
N THR A 270 30.88 -0.32 -18.22
CA THR A 270 31.49 -1.63 -18.50
C THR A 270 30.51 -2.56 -19.20
N GLY A 271 31.02 -3.45 -20.05
CA GLY A 271 30.22 -4.51 -20.67
C GLY A 271 29.37 -4.10 -21.88
N LEU A 272 29.25 -2.80 -22.22
CA LEU A 272 28.50 -2.37 -23.41
C LEU A 272 29.14 -2.83 -24.72
N GLY A 273 30.46 -2.67 -24.87
CA GLY A 273 31.20 -3.03 -26.10
C GLY A 273 30.89 -2.17 -27.34
N VAL A 274 29.82 -1.36 -27.32
CA VAL A 274 29.38 -0.45 -28.39
C VAL A 274 28.94 0.89 -27.79
N TRP A 275 28.96 1.95 -28.59
CA TRP A 275 28.59 3.30 -28.21
C TRP A 275 27.56 3.91 -29.17
N LEU A 276 26.89 4.97 -28.71
CA LEU A 276 26.05 5.79 -29.59
C LEU A 276 26.91 6.34 -30.75
N GLY A 277 26.39 6.28 -31.97
CA GLY A 277 27.07 6.71 -33.19
C GLY A 277 27.90 5.63 -33.91
N ASP A 278 28.09 4.45 -33.30
CA ASP A 278 28.75 3.32 -33.97
C ASP A 278 27.95 2.87 -35.19
N SER A 279 28.64 2.49 -36.28
CA SER A 279 27.99 1.89 -37.45
C SER A 279 27.59 0.44 -37.20
N ILE A 280 26.69 -0.07 -38.03
CA ILE A 280 26.35 -1.51 -38.07
C ILE A 280 27.60 -2.38 -38.15
N SER A 281 28.60 -2.03 -38.97
CA SER A 281 29.85 -2.79 -39.09
C SER A 281 30.66 -2.81 -37.80
N GLN A 282 30.76 -1.68 -37.09
CA GLN A 282 31.45 -1.61 -35.79
C GLN A 282 30.75 -2.48 -34.75
N VAL A 283 29.41 -2.43 -34.71
CA VAL A 283 28.60 -3.30 -33.83
C VAL A 283 28.82 -4.78 -34.15
N GLN A 284 28.79 -5.15 -35.43
CA GLN A 284 29.01 -6.52 -35.89
C GLN A 284 30.40 -7.03 -35.48
N THR A 285 31.45 -6.21 -35.65
CA THR A 285 32.80 -6.54 -35.18
C THR A 285 32.87 -6.66 -33.67
N ALA A 286 32.33 -5.69 -32.92
CA ALA A 286 32.39 -5.66 -31.46
C ALA A 286 31.70 -6.87 -30.81
N PHE A 287 30.62 -7.35 -31.41
CA PHE A 287 29.86 -8.49 -30.89
C PHE A 287 30.13 -9.81 -31.61
N GLY A 288 30.99 -9.82 -32.64
CA GLY A 288 31.30 -11.03 -33.41
C GLY A 288 30.07 -11.61 -34.09
N THR A 289 29.16 -10.77 -34.60
CA THR A 289 27.91 -11.17 -35.24
C THR A 289 27.86 -10.74 -36.70
N THR A 290 27.17 -11.53 -37.53
CA THR A 290 26.85 -11.19 -38.92
C THR A 290 25.38 -10.82 -39.11
N ALA A 291 24.60 -10.81 -38.03
CA ALA A 291 23.18 -10.47 -38.07
C ALA A 291 22.98 -9.03 -38.58
N MET A 292 22.01 -8.86 -39.48
CA MET A 292 21.62 -7.55 -40.00
C MET A 292 20.46 -6.97 -39.18
N PRO A 293 20.43 -5.65 -38.92
CA PRO A 293 19.32 -5.03 -38.23
C PRO A 293 17.99 -5.21 -38.97
N VAL A 294 16.91 -5.44 -38.22
CA VAL A 294 15.54 -5.57 -38.73
C VAL A 294 14.76 -4.26 -38.54
N PRO A 295 13.71 -3.97 -39.33
CA PRO A 295 12.92 -2.74 -39.15
C PRO A 295 12.35 -2.58 -37.73
N ALA A 296 12.48 -1.38 -37.15
CA ALA A 296 11.99 -1.00 -35.82
C ALA A 296 10.72 -0.14 -35.92
N GLY A 297 9.58 -0.81 -36.09
CA GLY A 297 8.27 -0.15 -36.24
C GLY A 297 8.12 0.61 -37.56
N LYS A 298 7.27 1.66 -37.59
CA LYS A 298 6.98 2.45 -38.80
C LYS A 298 7.90 3.66 -38.99
N SER A 299 8.89 3.83 -38.11
CA SER A 299 9.74 5.02 -38.09
C SER A 299 10.86 5.00 -39.14
N GLY A 300 11.05 3.89 -39.86
CA GLY A 300 12.17 3.69 -40.78
C GLY A 300 13.53 3.45 -40.10
N LYS A 301 13.58 3.45 -38.77
CA LYS A 301 14.72 2.95 -38.00
C LYS A 301 14.84 1.44 -38.12
N THR A 302 16.03 0.92 -37.85
CA THR A 302 16.27 -0.52 -37.73
C THR A 302 16.76 -0.87 -36.33
N LYS A 303 16.67 -2.12 -35.91
CA LYS A 303 17.12 -2.60 -34.62
C LYS A 303 17.85 -3.93 -34.69
N LEU A 304 18.76 -4.16 -33.76
CA LEU A 304 19.47 -5.42 -33.57
C LEU A 304 19.38 -5.83 -32.09
N ASP A 305 18.81 -7.01 -31.85
CA ASP A 305 18.55 -7.54 -30.51
C ASP A 305 19.60 -8.60 -30.14
N PHE A 306 20.13 -8.50 -28.92
CA PHE A 306 21.05 -9.46 -28.29
C PHE A 306 20.41 -9.97 -26.98
N PRO A 307 19.40 -10.86 -27.06
CA PRO A 307 18.63 -11.29 -25.90
C PRO A 307 19.48 -12.05 -24.87
N ASP A 308 20.48 -12.81 -25.32
CA ASP A 308 21.46 -13.50 -24.49
C ASP A 308 22.34 -12.55 -23.66
N ARG A 309 22.52 -11.32 -24.15
CA ARG A 309 23.26 -10.25 -23.46
C ARG A 309 22.36 -9.24 -22.76
N GLY A 310 21.05 -9.34 -22.96
CA GLY A 310 20.08 -8.36 -22.47
C GLY A 310 20.24 -6.98 -23.11
N MET A 311 20.65 -6.91 -24.38
CA MET A 311 20.84 -5.64 -25.09
C MET A 311 19.94 -5.53 -26.32
N GLU A 312 19.48 -4.32 -26.63
CA GLU A 312 18.80 -3.95 -27.88
C GLU A 312 19.44 -2.67 -28.40
N LEU A 313 19.81 -2.65 -29.67
CA LEU A 313 20.35 -1.49 -30.35
C LEU A 313 19.35 -1.00 -31.39
N VAL A 314 19.05 0.29 -31.41
CA VAL A 314 18.28 0.92 -32.49
C VAL A 314 19.21 1.81 -33.29
N PHE A 315 19.16 1.67 -34.60
CA PHE A 315 19.94 2.45 -35.55
C PHE A 315 19.05 3.52 -36.20
N ASP A 316 19.64 4.68 -36.46
CA ASP A 316 19.02 5.72 -37.27
C ASP A 316 19.01 5.36 -38.77
N PHE A 317 18.53 6.28 -39.60
CA PHE A 317 18.47 6.11 -41.05
C PHE A 317 19.86 6.05 -41.72
N ALA A 318 20.90 6.54 -41.04
CA ALA A 318 22.28 6.49 -41.51
C ALA A 318 22.98 5.18 -41.10
N GLY A 319 22.27 4.26 -40.43
CA GLY A 319 22.83 3.01 -39.93
C GLY A 319 23.79 3.22 -38.76
N LYS A 320 23.58 4.28 -37.96
CA LYS A 320 24.34 4.58 -36.75
C LYS A 320 23.51 4.28 -35.51
N VAL A 321 24.14 3.77 -34.45
CA VAL A 321 23.46 3.48 -33.17
C VAL A 321 22.91 4.77 -32.58
N ASP A 322 21.59 4.88 -32.53
CA ASP A 322 20.84 6.02 -31.99
C ASP A 322 20.32 5.74 -30.57
N THR A 323 20.15 4.47 -30.24
CA THR A 323 19.67 4.04 -28.92
C THR A 323 20.31 2.73 -28.52
N ILE A 324 20.72 2.63 -27.26
CA ILE A 324 21.17 1.40 -26.62
C ILE A 324 20.24 1.15 -25.44
N THR A 325 19.50 0.04 -25.45
CA THR A 325 18.65 -0.40 -24.35
C THR A 325 19.29 -1.63 -23.72
N VAL A 326 19.47 -1.63 -22.40
CA VAL A 326 19.96 -2.80 -21.64
C VAL A 326 18.96 -3.20 -20.55
N ARG A 327 18.79 -4.51 -20.37
CA ARG A 327 17.85 -5.17 -19.43
C ARG A 327 18.47 -6.48 -18.96
N ALA A 328 17.87 -7.15 -17.98
CA ALA A 328 18.32 -8.51 -17.61
C ALA A 328 18.35 -9.41 -18.86
N PRO A 329 19.40 -10.24 -19.07
CA PRO A 329 20.48 -10.58 -18.14
C PRO A 329 21.77 -9.73 -18.24
N PHE A 330 21.73 -8.48 -18.73
CA PHE A 330 22.92 -7.62 -18.83
C PHE A 330 23.66 -7.49 -17.47
N THR A 331 24.93 -7.87 -17.45
CA THR A 331 25.78 -7.91 -16.24
C THR A 331 26.75 -6.73 -16.12
N GLY A 332 26.83 -5.89 -17.15
CA GLY A 332 27.68 -4.70 -17.18
C GLY A 332 27.15 -3.56 -16.33
N SER A 333 27.72 -2.37 -16.54
CA SER A 333 27.26 -1.13 -15.89
C SER A 333 27.31 0.05 -16.84
N ILE A 334 26.44 1.04 -16.63
CA ILE A 334 26.39 2.28 -17.39
C ILE A 334 26.50 3.43 -16.40
N VAL A 335 27.62 4.17 -16.43
CA VAL A 335 27.92 5.24 -15.45
C VAL A 335 27.85 4.71 -14.01
N GLY A 336 28.40 3.51 -13.78
CA GLY A 336 28.35 2.81 -12.49
C GLY A 336 27.02 2.14 -12.15
N LEU A 337 25.94 2.38 -12.90
CA LEU A 337 24.62 1.78 -12.66
C LEU A 337 24.47 0.40 -13.28
N LYS A 338 23.83 -0.50 -12.55
CA LYS A 338 23.50 -1.87 -12.97
C LYS A 338 22.00 -2.11 -13.00
N ILE A 339 21.57 -3.10 -13.76
CA ILE A 339 20.22 -3.66 -13.64
C ILE A 339 20.04 -4.20 -12.22
N GLY A 340 18.92 -3.84 -11.59
CA GLY A 340 18.60 -4.16 -10.21
C GLY A 340 19.06 -3.11 -9.19
N ASP A 341 19.84 -2.09 -9.56
CA ASP A 341 20.24 -1.04 -8.62
C ASP A 341 19.04 -0.22 -8.13
N SER A 342 19.07 0.17 -6.86
CA SER A 342 17.93 0.81 -6.23
C SER A 342 17.86 2.32 -6.45
N ARG A 343 16.65 2.87 -6.28
CA ARG A 343 16.37 4.14 -5.57
C ARG A 343 17.58 5.01 -5.26
N ARG A 344 18.12 4.61 -4.12
CA ARG A 344 19.14 5.33 -3.40
C ARG A 344 20.50 5.25 -4.10
N THR A 345 20.81 4.14 -4.77
CA THR A 345 22.06 3.96 -5.55
C THR A 345 22.15 5.00 -6.66
N VAL A 346 21.10 5.16 -7.46
CA VAL A 346 21.05 6.18 -8.51
C VAL A 346 21.19 7.58 -7.93
N ASN A 347 20.47 7.90 -6.85
CA ASN A 347 20.60 9.23 -6.22
C ASN A 347 21.99 9.49 -5.65
N ARG A 348 22.70 8.43 -5.23
CA ARG A 348 24.08 8.54 -4.77
C ARG A 348 25.04 8.83 -5.92
N LEU A 349 24.91 8.10 -7.03
CA LEU A 349 25.83 8.17 -8.17
C LEU A 349 25.58 9.38 -9.07
N LEU A 350 24.31 9.71 -9.32
CA LEU A 350 23.89 10.70 -10.31
C LEU A 350 23.24 11.95 -9.69
N GLY A 351 23.08 11.99 -8.37
CA GLY A 351 22.49 13.11 -7.62
C GLY A 351 20.98 12.99 -7.39
N GLU A 352 20.43 13.92 -6.60
CA GLU A 352 19.13 13.78 -5.93
C GLU A 352 17.86 13.91 -6.80
N SER A 353 17.95 13.66 -8.11
CA SER A 353 16.82 13.86 -9.02
C SER A 353 15.81 12.72 -9.08
N TRP A 354 16.09 11.55 -8.49
CA TRP A 354 15.22 10.37 -8.57
C TRP A 354 14.45 10.14 -7.27
N ILE A 355 13.65 11.13 -6.87
CA ILE A 355 12.55 10.94 -5.90
C ILE A 355 11.27 11.43 -6.56
N ASP A 356 10.75 10.64 -7.51
CA ASP A 356 9.39 10.83 -7.99
C ASP A 356 8.46 9.92 -7.19
N VAL A 357 7.69 10.52 -6.28
CA VAL A 357 6.56 9.86 -5.65
C VAL A 357 5.38 10.06 -6.59
N ARG A 358 5.34 9.25 -7.65
CA ARG A 358 4.21 9.24 -8.59
C ARG A 358 3.03 8.61 -7.86
N LEU A 359 2.10 9.45 -7.43
CA LEU A 359 0.91 9.04 -6.69
C LEU A 359 -0.31 9.33 -7.54
N PRO A 360 -1.37 8.51 -7.45
CA PRO A 360 -2.62 8.90 -8.06
C PRO A 360 -3.18 10.10 -7.31
N TYR A 361 -3.22 11.24 -8.00
CA TYR A 361 -3.70 12.49 -7.45
C TYR A 361 -5.23 12.59 -7.42
N ASP A 362 -5.93 11.75 -8.18
CA ASP A 362 -7.39 11.73 -8.29
C ASP A 362 -7.87 10.31 -8.66
N ASN A 363 -9.18 10.12 -8.84
CA ASN A 363 -9.75 8.83 -9.26
C ASN A 363 -9.26 8.36 -10.63
N ALA A 364 -9.06 9.28 -11.58
CA ALA A 364 -8.65 8.92 -12.92
C ALA A 364 -7.21 8.41 -12.92
N ALA A 365 -6.34 9.04 -12.14
CA ALA A 365 -4.98 8.58 -11.89
C ALA A 365 -4.98 7.27 -11.09
N ALA A 366 -5.90 7.08 -10.14
CA ALA A 366 -6.02 5.83 -9.38
C ALA A 366 -6.46 4.66 -10.28
N ASP A 367 -7.49 4.84 -11.10
CA ASP A 367 -7.89 3.82 -12.08
C ASP A 367 -6.80 3.59 -13.11
N TYR A 368 -6.15 4.65 -13.63
CA TYR A 368 -5.00 4.51 -14.51
C TYR A 368 -3.91 3.65 -13.86
N ASP A 369 -3.52 3.92 -12.61
CA ASP A 369 -2.50 3.16 -11.91
C ASP A 369 -2.92 1.70 -11.68
N ILE A 370 -4.18 1.44 -11.33
CA ILE A 370 -4.73 0.10 -11.17
C ILE A 370 -4.68 -0.66 -12.51
N GLN A 371 -5.18 -0.06 -13.60
CA GLN A 371 -5.18 -0.65 -14.94
C GLN A 371 -3.76 -0.84 -15.46
N PHE A 372 -2.87 0.12 -15.18
CA PHE A 372 -1.47 0.08 -15.54
C PHE A 372 -0.78 -1.11 -14.87
N ARG A 373 -0.95 -1.26 -13.54
CA ARG A 373 -0.42 -2.40 -12.77
C ARG A 373 -0.99 -3.74 -13.21
N LYS A 374 -2.24 -3.77 -13.69
CA LYS A 374 -2.86 -4.97 -14.27
C LYS A 374 -2.30 -5.34 -15.65
N LYS A 375 -1.97 -4.35 -16.48
CA LYS A 375 -1.59 -4.55 -17.90
C LYS A 375 -0.10 -4.77 -18.14
N THR A 376 0.78 -4.29 -17.26
CA THR A 376 2.22 -4.33 -17.54
C THR A 376 3.04 -4.47 -16.25
N PRO A 377 3.87 -5.52 -16.11
CA PRO A 377 4.97 -5.48 -15.16
C PRO A 377 6.03 -4.54 -15.74
N GLY A 378 6.11 -3.30 -15.23
CA GLY A 378 7.10 -2.31 -15.65
C GLY A 378 6.48 -1.00 -16.15
N THR A 379 6.96 0.11 -15.61
CA THR A 379 6.60 1.48 -15.99
C THR A 379 7.81 2.12 -16.63
N GLN A 380 7.58 3.08 -17.52
CA GLN A 380 8.63 3.91 -18.08
C GLN A 380 8.75 5.16 -17.22
N SER A 381 9.91 5.36 -16.61
CA SER A 381 10.35 6.67 -16.16
C SER A 381 11.40 7.17 -17.15
N GLN A 382 11.40 8.47 -17.46
CA GLN A 382 12.37 9.08 -18.35
C GLN A 382 13.22 10.02 -17.51
N TRP A 383 14.54 9.84 -17.52
CA TRP A 383 15.46 10.77 -16.89
C TRP A 383 16.43 11.33 -17.92
N ILE A 384 16.99 12.50 -17.68
CA ILE A 384 17.97 13.11 -18.58
C ILE A 384 19.14 13.55 -17.71
N ASP A 385 20.23 12.78 -17.69
CA ASP A 385 21.52 13.36 -17.29
C ASP A 385 22.00 14.31 -18.37
N ARG A 386 22.57 15.44 -17.97
CA ARG A 386 23.31 16.35 -18.86
C ARG A 386 24.72 16.64 -18.37
N ARG A 387 25.31 15.88 -17.44
CA ARG A 387 26.62 16.26 -16.86
C ARG A 387 27.60 15.11 -16.71
N GLN A 388 28.42 14.90 -17.75
CA GLN A 388 29.90 14.94 -17.72
C GLN A 388 30.42 14.60 -19.13
N GLY A 389 30.84 15.61 -19.89
CA GLY A 389 31.76 15.43 -21.02
C GLY A 389 31.15 15.19 -22.41
N ASN A 390 29.91 14.73 -22.55
CA ASN A 390 29.24 14.69 -23.86
C ASN A 390 27.82 15.30 -23.80
N PRO A 391 27.59 16.51 -24.34
CA PRO A 391 26.25 17.12 -24.40
C PRO A 391 25.26 16.34 -25.29
N GLN A 392 25.70 15.23 -25.90
CA GLN A 392 24.96 14.43 -26.86
C GLN A 392 24.52 13.04 -26.36
N THR A 393 24.37 12.81 -25.06
CA THR A 393 23.82 11.53 -24.55
C THR A 393 22.79 11.76 -23.46
N VAL A 394 21.64 11.09 -23.58
CA VAL A 394 20.56 11.08 -22.61
C VAL A 394 20.45 9.69 -21.99
N LEU A 395 20.63 9.60 -20.67
CA LEU A 395 20.47 8.37 -19.89
C LEU A 395 19.05 8.25 -19.34
N LEU A 396 18.26 7.33 -19.90
CA LEU A 396 16.91 7.00 -19.45
C LEU A 396 16.97 5.77 -18.53
N LEU A 397 16.37 5.86 -17.35
CA LEU A 397 16.24 4.74 -16.42
C LEU A 397 14.77 4.32 -16.35
N GLN A 398 14.49 3.07 -16.71
CA GLN A 398 13.15 2.51 -16.70
C GLN A 398 13.02 1.40 -15.66
N GLY A 399 11.83 1.30 -15.10
CA GLY A 399 11.49 0.33 -14.05
C GLY A 399 10.08 0.58 -13.57
N ALA A 400 9.43 -0.43 -13.02
CA ALA A 400 8.08 -0.26 -12.50
C ALA A 400 7.99 0.97 -11.57
N SER A 401 6.91 1.75 -11.69
CA SER A 401 6.66 2.91 -10.82
C SER A 401 6.62 2.52 -9.34
N TYR A 402 6.25 1.26 -9.09
CA TYR A 402 6.31 0.58 -7.80
C TYR A 402 7.59 -0.24 -7.58
N ALA A 403 8.47 -0.39 -8.57
CA ALA A 403 9.75 -1.04 -8.39
C ALA A 403 10.72 -0.09 -7.67
N SER A 404 11.42 -0.66 -6.69
CA SER A 404 12.54 -0.03 -5.99
C SER A 404 13.83 -0.06 -6.80
N GLN A 405 13.86 -0.76 -7.94
CA GLN A 405 15.05 -1.15 -8.68
C GLN A 405 14.94 -0.75 -10.17
N ILE A 406 16.09 -0.60 -10.81
CA ILE A 406 16.21 -0.37 -12.26
C ILE A 406 15.98 -1.69 -13.00
N ASP A 407 14.99 -1.73 -13.89
CA ASP A 407 14.72 -2.90 -14.73
C ASP A 407 15.36 -2.77 -16.12
N GLU A 408 15.49 -1.53 -16.61
CA GLU A 408 16.04 -1.21 -17.91
C GLU A 408 16.82 0.13 -17.86
N ILE A 409 17.96 0.17 -18.55
CA ILE A 409 18.74 1.39 -18.76
C ILE A 409 18.81 1.64 -20.26
N LYS A 410 18.55 2.88 -20.68
CA LYS A 410 18.50 3.24 -22.09
C LYS A 410 19.29 4.50 -22.38
N LEU A 411 20.31 4.39 -23.22
CA LEU A 411 21.09 5.51 -23.74
C LEU A 411 20.47 5.97 -25.06
N VAL A 412 20.26 7.27 -25.22
CA VAL A 412 19.64 7.84 -26.43
C VAL A 412 20.44 9.05 -26.90
N THR A 413 20.63 9.17 -28.21
CA THR A 413 21.14 10.40 -28.81
C THR A 413 20.08 11.50 -28.66
N PRO A 414 20.38 12.65 -28.04
CA PRO A 414 19.42 13.73 -27.88
C PRO A 414 19.00 14.24 -29.24
N ARG A 415 17.69 14.39 -29.41
CA ARG A 415 17.18 15.09 -30.59
C ARG A 415 17.59 16.56 -30.50
N PRO A 416 18.09 17.16 -31.58
CA PRO A 416 18.24 18.61 -31.63
C PRO A 416 16.88 19.26 -31.33
N PRO A 417 16.84 20.38 -30.57
CA PRO A 417 15.60 21.12 -30.38
C PRO A 417 15.08 21.52 -31.77
N GLY A 418 13.86 21.06 -32.07
CA GLY A 418 13.15 21.36 -33.32
C GLY A 418 12.49 22.72 -33.30
#